data_AF-A0A845RCN4-F1
#
_entry.id   AF-A0A845RCN4-F1
#
_cell.length_a   1.000
_cell.length_b   1.000
_cell.length_c   1.000
_cell.angle_alpha   90.00
_cell.angle_beta   90.00
_cell.angle_gamma   90.00
#
_symmetry.space_group_name_H-M   'P 1'
#
loop_
_entity.id
_entity.type
_entity.pdbx_description
1 polymer ?
#
loop_
_entity_poly.entity_id
_entity_poly.type
_entity_poly.pdbx_seq_one_letter_code
_entity_poly.pdbx_strand_id
1 'polypeptide(L)'
;MHDFIRTIFYLFRQAIPPALIGLAIGAVLLVLLNQKYRQKGIQFPKGQAVAVLLLLCYLGGLVSITFMNRIGNGMQMYQLYPFLAFWEAWNAFTLQVWLNPLLNIAMFVPLGVFLPLAAKPFRRWYWMLAAGAGTSFIIEVAQYILGRGQADVDDLICNTLGAMLGYCLCMLFVSLSGKRWKTAGAYALLPALSIVALTGVFFAYRFQPYGNLEDAPIYAADTKGVEWVLECALSDEPGPSGVYWTEPFTSESCDAFAVDFLGRQGAEINFGSPDVNYYDNSTFYSDHRTYNLIINHNDRSYEYTDYRVDSDLRYSNKGGRITEDELRTALGTLGIDVPDAAQFVTVDEERGEYAFRAECVVEDGVLTAGELICHIAEGGILYEVDNALSVSTLHGNATVISSQEAYDLLCAGRFSWQDVPMFNYLKPNQVRVTACALEYMADSKGFRQPVYVFTLSDDRDAELRSGNGWTTFVPALSGS
;
A
#
# COMPACT_ATOMS: atom_id res chain seq x y z
N MET A 1 12.31 -1.79 9.08
CA MET A 1 12.02 -1.05 10.34
C MET A 1 12.98 0.12 10.63
N HIS A 2 14.30 0.01 10.36
CA HIS A 2 15.26 1.10 10.63
C HIS A 2 15.03 2.36 9.78
N ASP A 3 14.70 2.22 8.49
CA ASP A 3 14.49 3.38 7.62
C ASP A 3 13.19 4.12 7.89
N PHE A 4 12.13 3.41 8.27
CA PHE A 4 10.88 4.03 8.70
C PHE A 4 11.05 4.94 9.93
N ILE A 5 11.78 4.47 10.94
CA ILE A 5 12.09 5.27 12.13
C ILE A 5 12.91 6.50 11.75
N ARG A 6 13.90 6.36 10.85
CA ARG A 6 14.66 7.50 10.31
C ARG A 6 13.76 8.50 9.58
N THR A 7 12.81 8.03 8.77
CA THR A 7 11.83 8.89 8.10
C THR A 7 10.96 9.64 9.10
N ILE A 8 10.43 8.98 10.12
CA ILE A 8 9.70 9.65 11.21
C ILE A 8 10.56 10.75 11.84
N PHE A 9 11.81 10.44 12.23
CA PHE A 9 12.70 11.42 12.83
C PHE A 9 12.99 12.60 11.90
N TYR A 10 13.16 12.32 10.60
CA TYR A 10 13.35 13.34 9.59
C TYR A 10 12.14 14.28 9.48
N LEU A 11 10.93 13.72 9.42
CA LEU A 11 9.67 14.47 9.39
C LEU A 11 9.51 15.34 10.66
N PHE A 12 9.76 14.77 11.84
CA PHE A 12 9.74 15.52 13.10
C PHE A 12 10.75 16.66 13.11
N ARG A 13 11.97 16.43 12.59
CA ARG A 13 13.01 17.46 12.51
C ARG A 13 12.60 18.60 11.60
N GLN A 14 11.96 18.33 10.47
CA GLN A 14 11.43 19.36 9.58
C GLN A 14 10.29 20.16 10.22
N ALA A 15 9.51 19.55 11.11
CA ALA A 15 8.41 20.22 11.82
C ALA A 15 8.89 21.18 12.94
N ILE A 16 10.17 21.14 13.35
CA ILE A 16 10.71 21.96 14.44
C ILE A 16 10.58 23.47 14.16
N PRO A 17 11.04 24.03 13.02
CA PRO A 17 10.97 25.47 12.81
C PRO A 17 9.54 26.03 12.82
N PRO A 18 8.55 25.42 12.13
CA PRO A 18 7.14 25.86 12.22
C PRO A 18 6.55 25.73 13.62
N ALA A 19 6.90 24.66 14.37
CA ALA A 19 6.48 24.51 15.75
C ALA A 19 7.02 25.62 16.67
N LEU A 20 8.28 26.04 16.48
CA LEU A 20 8.87 27.17 17.20
C LEU A 20 8.21 28.51 16.86
N ILE A 21 7.82 28.72 15.60
CA ILE A 21 7.04 29.90 15.19
C ILE A 21 5.68 29.91 15.89
N GLY A 22 4.97 28.77 15.90
CA GLY A 22 3.71 28.61 16.62
C GLY A 22 3.84 28.92 18.11
N LEU A 23 4.91 28.44 18.75
CA LEU A 23 5.23 28.73 20.14
C LEU A 23 5.46 30.23 20.39
N ALA A 24 6.23 30.90 19.52
CA ALA A 24 6.51 32.33 19.63
C ALA A 24 5.23 33.18 19.51
N ILE A 25 4.36 32.86 18.54
CA ILE A 25 3.05 33.49 18.38
C ILE A 25 2.21 33.29 19.65
N GLY A 26 2.22 32.07 20.21
CA GLY A 26 1.51 31.75 21.44
C GLY A 26 1.99 32.54 22.65
N ALA A 27 3.30 32.75 22.78
CA ALA A 27 3.87 33.57 23.83
C ALA A 27 3.39 35.02 23.73
N VAL A 28 3.37 35.61 22.53
CA VAL A 28 2.85 36.96 22.28
C VAL A 28 1.35 37.04 22.63
N LEU A 29 0.54 36.09 22.16
CA LEU A 29 -0.90 36.04 22.45
C LEU A 29 -1.18 35.93 23.96
N LEU A 30 -0.40 35.12 24.68
CA LEU A 30 -0.54 35.00 26.14
C LEU A 30 -0.15 36.27 26.87
N VAL A 31 0.86 37.01 26.42
CA VAL A 31 1.20 38.33 26.98
C VAL A 31 0.01 39.29 26.80
N LEU A 32 -0.58 39.35 25.62
CA LEU A 32 -1.74 40.20 25.33
C LEU A 32 -2.98 39.79 26.15
N LEU A 33 -3.27 38.48 26.25
CA LEU A 33 -4.38 37.96 27.04
C LEU A 33 -4.17 38.22 28.54
N ASN A 34 -2.96 38.02 29.06
CA ASN A 34 -2.63 38.27 30.45
C ASN A 34 -2.73 39.77 30.78
N GLN A 35 -2.32 40.66 29.87
CA GLN A 35 -2.52 42.11 30.01
C GLN A 35 -4.02 42.45 30.10
N LYS A 36 -4.85 41.89 29.22
CA LYS A 36 -6.32 42.11 29.22
C LYS A 36 -7.02 41.54 30.46
N TYR A 37 -6.54 40.40 30.98
CA TYR A 37 -7.05 39.80 32.22
C TYR A 37 -6.62 40.60 33.45
N ARG A 38 -5.38 41.10 33.48
CA ARG A 38 -4.89 42.04 34.50
C ARG A 38 -5.71 43.33 34.54
N GLN A 39 -6.09 43.88 33.38
CA GLN A 39 -7.01 45.03 33.30
C GLN A 39 -8.38 44.75 33.94
N LYS A 40 -8.80 43.48 34.03
CA LYS A 40 -10.03 43.04 34.71
C LYS A 40 -9.80 42.54 36.14
N GLY A 41 -8.58 42.66 36.69
CA GLY A 41 -8.23 42.23 38.05
C GLY A 41 -8.13 40.71 38.25
N ILE A 42 -8.13 39.92 37.17
CA ILE A 42 -8.14 38.45 37.22
C ILE A 42 -6.78 37.94 36.71
N GLN A 43 -6.16 36.98 37.40
CA GLN A 43 -4.94 36.34 36.90
C GLN A 43 -5.28 35.18 35.96
N PHE A 44 -4.57 35.10 34.83
CA PHE A 44 -4.74 33.99 33.90
C PHE A 44 -4.14 32.70 34.49
N PRO A 45 -4.88 31.57 34.51
CA PRO A 45 -4.41 30.35 35.17
C PRO A 45 -3.20 29.76 34.44
N LYS A 46 -2.10 29.53 35.17
CA LYS A 46 -0.81 29.05 34.62
C LYS A 46 -0.94 27.76 33.81
N GLY A 47 -1.75 26.79 34.27
CA GLY A 47 -1.97 25.53 33.55
C GLY A 47 -2.66 25.72 32.20
N GLN A 48 -3.59 26.68 32.09
CA GLN A 48 -4.23 27.01 30.82
C GLN A 48 -3.24 27.70 29.87
N ALA A 49 -2.32 28.52 30.39
CA ALA A 49 -1.29 29.17 29.58
C ALA A 49 -0.34 28.14 28.96
N VAL A 50 0.11 27.16 29.75
CA VAL A 50 0.95 26.06 29.25
C VAL A 50 0.20 25.26 28.17
N ALA A 51 -1.07 24.93 28.39
CA ALA A 51 -1.88 24.21 27.39
C ALA A 51 -2.03 24.99 26.07
N VAL A 52 -2.20 26.32 26.13
CA VAL A 52 -2.27 27.18 24.93
C VAL A 52 -0.94 27.20 24.17
N LEU A 53 0.20 27.29 24.87
CA LEU A 53 1.52 27.23 24.22
C LEU A 53 1.77 25.89 23.53
N LEU A 54 1.46 24.79 24.22
CA LEU A 54 1.61 23.45 23.65
C LEU A 54 0.69 23.24 22.45
N LEU A 55 -0.56 23.71 22.52
CA LEU A 55 -1.49 23.67 21.41
C LEU A 55 -0.96 24.43 20.19
N LEU A 56 -0.43 25.63 20.36
CA LEU A 56 0.07 26.44 19.24
C LEU A 56 1.39 25.90 18.66
N CYS A 57 2.26 25.36 19.51
CA CYS A 57 3.45 24.62 19.07
C CYS A 57 3.04 23.40 18.23
N TYR A 58 2.09 22.61 18.72
CA TYR A 58 1.53 21.46 18.00
C TYR A 58 0.88 21.87 16.67
N LEU A 59 0.05 22.92 16.63
CA LEU A 59 -0.60 23.37 15.40
C LEU A 59 0.43 23.81 14.35
N GLY A 60 1.53 24.43 14.77
CA GLY A 60 2.66 24.74 13.87
C GLY A 60 3.29 23.48 13.28
N GLY A 61 3.53 22.46 14.10
CA GLY A 61 4.03 21.15 13.64
C GLY A 61 3.04 20.42 12.72
N LEU A 62 1.75 20.44 13.05
CA LEU A 62 0.68 19.84 12.26
C LEU A 62 0.65 20.42 10.84
N VAL A 63 0.66 21.75 10.71
CA VAL A 63 0.69 22.44 9.41
C VAL A 63 1.96 22.08 8.63
N SER A 64 3.11 21.94 9.30
CA SER A 64 4.33 21.52 8.61
C SER A 64 4.19 20.12 8.01
N ILE A 65 3.73 19.16 8.80
CA ILE A 65 3.61 17.75 8.36
C ILE A 65 2.60 17.62 7.23
N THR A 66 1.44 18.29 7.33
CA THR A 66 0.35 18.14 6.35
C THR A 66 0.61 18.87 5.02
N PHE A 67 1.39 19.96 5.00
CA PHE A 67 1.59 20.76 3.77
C PHE A 67 2.99 20.66 3.14
N MET A 68 4.02 20.21 3.87
CA MET A 68 5.40 20.19 3.36
C MET A 68 5.85 18.81 2.83
N ASN A 69 5.20 17.71 3.23
CA ASN A 69 5.68 16.35 2.94
C ASN A 69 4.86 15.56 1.91
N ARG A 70 3.69 16.04 1.49
CA ARG A 70 2.96 15.45 0.34
C ARG A 70 3.29 16.29 -0.91
N ILE A 71 4.27 15.85 -1.70
CA ILE A 71 4.45 16.30 -3.08
C ILE A 71 3.52 15.43 -3.92
N GLY A 72 2.36 15.96 -4.31
CA GLY A 72 1.43 15.25 -5.18
C GLY A 72 2.01 15.10 -6.58
N ASN A 73 1.96 13.88 -7.13
CA ASN A 73 2.31 13.55 -8.51
C ASN A 73 1.25 14.09 -9.50
N GLY A 74 1.03 15.41 -9.56
CA GLY A 74 0.33 16.13 -10.64
C GLY A 74 -1.14 15.80 -10.96
N MET A 75 -1.67 14.65 -10.53
CA MET A 75 -3.03 14.20 -10.77
C MET A 75 -3.87 14.43 -9.52
N GLN A 76 -4.74 15.44 -9.56
CA GLN A 76 -5.73 15.68 -8.53
C GLN A 76 -6.82 14.62 -8.61
N MET A 77 -6.62 13.48 -7.96
CA MET A 77 -7.70 12.53 -7.68
C MET A 77 -8.38 12.89 -6.36
N TYR A 78 -9.65 12.54 -6.22
CA TYR A 78 -10.40 12.63 -4.96
C TYR A 78 -10.78 11.22 -4.54
N GLN A 79 -10.52 10.90 -3.28
CA GLN A 79 -10.92 9.66 -2.65
C GLN A 79 -12.21 9.97 -1.87
N LEU A 80 -13.33 9.33 -2.21
CA LEU A 80 -14.62 9.56 -1.53
C LEU A 80 -15.19 8.29 -0.89
N TYR A 81 -14.51 7.15 -1.01
CA TYR A 81 -14.98 5.87 -0.49
C TYR A 81 -14.60 5.75 0.99
N PRO A 82 -15.54 5.85 1.93
CA PRO A 82 -15.20 5.76 3.34
C PRO A 82 -14.61 4.38 3.68
N PHE A 83 -13.57 4.40 4.50
CA PHE A 83 -12.77 3.28 4.99
C PHE A 83 -11.95 2.54 3.93
N LEU A 84 -11.73 3.12 2.75
CA LEU A 84 -10.88 2.52 1.72
C LEU A 84 -9.46 2.25 2.24
N ALA A 85 -8.81 3.21 2.91
CA ALA A 85 -7.46 3.04 3.45
C ALA A 85 -7.38 1.88 4.48
N PHE A 86 -8.47 1.60 5.19
CA PHE A 86 -8.53 0.45 6.10
C PHE A 86 -8.71 -0.88 5.35
N TRP A 87 -9.48 -0.88 4.27
CA TRP A 87 -9.64 -2.06 3.41
C TRP A 87 -8.37 -2.36 2.61
N GLU A 88 -7.68 -1.35 2.09
CA GLU A 88 -6.35 -1.50 1.50
C GLU A 88 -5.37 -2.08 2.51
N ALA A 89 -5.34 -1.55 3.74
CA ALA A 89 -4.50 -2.09 4.81
C ALA A 89 -4.89 -3.52 5.20
N TRP A 90 -6.17 -3.87 5.13
CA TRP A 90 -6.63 -5.23 5.35
C TRP A 90 -6.16 -6.18 4.24
N ASN A 91 -6.32 -5.80 2.97
CA ASN A 91 -5.95 -6.63 1.82
C ASN A 91 -4.43 -6.84 1.72
N ALA A 92 -3.65 -5.76 1.78
CA ALA A 92 -2.18 -5.84 1.72
C ALA A 92 -1.59 -6.47 2.99
N PHE A 93 -2.21 -6.20 4.15
CA PHE A 93 -1.79 -6.61 5.48
C PHE A 93 -0.32 -6.31 5.84
N THR A 94 0.24 -5.23 5.28
CA THR A 94 1.58 -4.76 5.60
C THR A 94 1.55 -3.66 6.65
N LEU A 95 2.59 -3.56 7.48
CA LEU A 95 2.68 -2.52 8.50
C LEU A 95 2.69 -1.12 7.86
N GLN A 96 3.38 -0.96 6.73
CA GLN A 96 3.47 0.30 5.98
C GLN A 96 2.10 0.82 5.55
N VAL A 97 1.21 -0.04 5.03
CA VAL A 97 -0.14 0.39 4.62
C VAL A 97 -1.00 0.67 5.86
N TRP A 98 -0.93 -0.16 6.91
CA TRP A 98 -1.62 0.09 8.19
C TRP A 98 -1.20 1.40 8.86
N LEU A 99 0.06 1.79 8.72
CA LEU A 99 0.58 3.01 9.33
C LEU A 99 -0.07 4.26 8.75
N ASN A 100 -0.57 4.25 7.51
CA ASN A 100 -1.21 5.42 6.90
C ASN A 100 -2.44 5.90 7.73
N PRO A 101 -3.53 5.12 7.87
CA PRO A 101 -4.68 5.53 8.68
C PRO A 101 -4.34 5.68 10.18
N LEU A 102 -3.43 4.85 10.72
CA LEU A 102 -3.07 4.91 12.13
C LEU A 102 -2.27 6.16 12.50
N LEU A 103 -1.37 6.63 11.63
CA LEU A 103 -0.61 7.86 11.85
C LEU A 103 -1.51 9.08 11.74
N ASN A 104 -2.52 9.09 10.87
CA ASN A 104 -3.52 10.17 10.82
C ASN A 104 -4.30 10.28 12.14
N ILE A 105 -4.76 9.14 12.68
CA ILE A 105 -5.38 9.10 14.02
C ILE A 105 -4.41 9.65 15.07
N ALA A 106 -3.17 9.13 15.11
CA ALA A 106 -2.17 9.52 16.11
C ALA A 106 -1.82 11.01 16.03
N MET A 107 -1.77 11.57 14.81
CA MET A 107 -1.45 12.97 14.55
C MET A 107 -2.46 13.92 15.21
N PHE A 108 -3.75 13.55 15.28
CA PHE A 108 -4.80 14.39 15.87
C PHE A 108 -5.06 14.15 17.37
N VAL A 109 -4.48 13.10 17.97
CA VAL A 109 -4.59 12.86 19.42
C VAL A 109 -4.15 14.08 20.26
N PRO A 110 -3.02 14.75 19.98
CA PRO A 110 -2.62 15.94 20.74
C PRO A 110 -3.62 17.11 20.65
N LEU A 111 -4.31 17.29 19.51
CA LEU A 111 -5.40 18.28 19.40
C LEU A 111 -6.50 18.00 20.42
N GLY A 112 -6.93 16.72 20.49
CA GLY A 112 -7.91 16.23 21.46
C GLY A 112 -7.50 16.40 22.91
N VAL A 113 -6.20 16.34 23.21
CA VAL A 113 -5.68 16.53 24.57
C VAL A 113 -5.57 18.01 24.93
N PHE A 114 -4.95 18.82 24.07
CA PHE A 114 -4.59 20.19 24.42
C PHE A 114 -5.77 21.16 24.32
N LEU A 115 -6.68 20.99 23.36
CA LEU A 115 -7.80 21.90 23.15
C LEU A 115 -8.77 22.02 24.36
N PRO A 116 -9.24 20.92 25.01
CA PRO A 116 -10.10 21.01 26.21
C PRO A 116 -9.38 21.55 27.45
N LEU A 117 -8.05 21.46 27.49
CA LEU A 117 -7.21 22.06 28.54
C LEU A 117 -7.02 23.56 28.31
N ALA A 118 -6.81 23.97 27.06
CA ALA A 118 -6.63 25.36 26.65
C ALA A 118 -7.92 26.17 26.71
N ALA A 119 -9.07 25.56 26.38
CA ALA A 119 -10.36 26.26 26.32
C ALA A 119 -11.52 25.41 26.88
N LYS A 120 -12.15 25.94 27.93
CA LYS A 120 -13.23 25.26 28.68
C LYS A 120 -14.44 24.80 27.85
N PRO A 121 -14.92 25.52 26.81
CA PRO A 121 -16.05 25.07 26.00
C PRO A 121 -15.82 23.70 25.34
N PHE A 122 -14.57 23.40 24.94
CA PHE A 122 -14.18 22.14 24.31
C PHE A 122 -14.08 20.97 25.30
N ARG A 123 -14.32 21.19 26.59
CA ARG A 123 -14.57 20.10 27.55
C ARG A 123 -15.93 19.43 27.38
N ARG A 124 -16.76 19.94 26.46
CA ARG A 124 -17.98 19.26 26.01
C ARG A 124 -17.66 18.52 24.73
N TRP A 125 -17.95 17.23 24.71
CA TRP A 125 -17.57 16.31 23.63
C TRP A 125 -18.01 16.80 22.24
N TYR A 126 -19.20 17.40 22.12
CA TYR A 126 -19.73 17.85 20.82
C TYR A 126 -18.99 19.08 20.27
N TRP A 127 -18.48 19.98 21.12
CA TRP A 127 -17.62 21.08 20.68
C TRP A 127 -16.25 20.58 20.26
N MET A 128 -15.73 19.57 20.95
CA MET A 128 -14.47 18.93 20.58
C MET A 128 -14.59 18.17 19.26
N LEU A 129 -15.69 17.44 19.07
CA LEU A 129 -16.00 16.74 17.82
C LEU A 129 -16.05 17.72 16.65
N ALA A 130 -16.80 18.83 16.80
CA ALA A 130 -16.88 19.87 15.79
C ALA A 130 -15.50 20.52 15.50
N ALA A 131 -14.66 20.70 16.52
CA ALA A 131 -13.32 21.25 16.35
C ALA A 131 -12.38 20.27 15.62
N GLY A 132 -12.40 18.99 15.96
CA GLY A 132 -11.60 17.96 15.32
C GLY A 132 -11.98 17.80 13.84
N ALA A 133 -13.27 17.55 13.58
CA ALA A 133 -13.80 17.41 12.22
C ALA A 133 -13.60 18.70 11.41
N GLY A 134 -13.88 19.88 12.00
CA GLY A 134 -13.71 21.16 11.33
C GLY A 134 -12.25 21.46 10.98
N THR A 135 -11.31 21.15 11.89
CA THR A 135 -9.88 21.36 11.64
C THR A 135 -9.39 20.46 10.52
N SER A 136 -9.75 19.17 10.56
CA SER A 136 -9.38 18.24 9.49
C SER A 136 -10.00 18.64 8.15
N PHE A 137 -11.29 19.00 8.13
CA PHE A 137 -11.95 19.48 6.91
C PHE A 137 -11.26 20.71 6.30
N ILE A 138 -10.83 21.67 7.14
CA ILE A 138 -10.07 22.84 6.68
C ILE A 138 -8.73 22.42 6.07
N ILE A 139 -8.04 21.42 6.65
CA ILE A 139 -6.78 20.91 6.10
C ILE A 139 -7.01 20.26 4.74
N GLU A 140 -7.98 19.36 4.61
CA GLU A 140 -8.33 18.72 3.33
C GLU A 140 -8.66 19.74 2.23
N VAL A 141 -9.53 20.72 2.55
CA VAL A 141 -9.92 21.78 1.61
C VAL A 141 -8.70 22.63 1.22
N ALA A 142 -7.82 22.97 2.16
CA ALA A 142 -6.62 23.73 1.88
C ALA A 142 -5.61 22.94 1.03
N GLN A 143 -5.44 21.64 1.28
CA GLN A 143 -4.58 20.77 0.47
C GLN A 143 -5.10 20.63 -0.96
N TYR A 144 -6.42 20.48 -1.11
CA TYR A 144 -7.09 20.44 -2.41
C TYR A 144 -6.88 21.75 -3.21
N ILE A 145 -7.14 22.91 -2.59
CA ILE A 145 -6.98 24.22 -3.24
C ILE A 145 -5.52 24.48 -3.64
N LEU A 146 -4.55 24.05 -2.81
CA LEU A 146 -3.14 24.26 -3.06
C LEU A 146 -2.52 23.25 -4.03
N GLY A 147 -3.31 22.28 -4.54
CA GLY A 147 -2.83 21.23 -5.44
C GLY A 147 -1.76 20.34 -4.82
N ARG A 148 -1.73 20.22 -3.49
CA ARG A 148 -0.68 19.50 -2.74
C ARG A 148 -1.13 18.13 -2.22
N GLY A 149 -2.34 17.70 -2.54
CA GLY A 149 -2.82 16.39 -2.13
C GLY A 149 -4.14 15.99 -2.79
N GLN A 150 -4.44 14.71 -2.68
CA GLN A 150 -5.74 14.11 -2.91
C GLN A 150 -6.58 14.38 -1.65
N ALA A 151 -7.77 14.96 -1.83
CA ALA A 151 -8.72 15.10 -0.73
C ALA A 151 -9.22 13.69 -0.38
N ASP A 152 -9.08 13.32 0.90
CA ASP A 152 -9.32 11.95 1.36
C ASP A 152 -10.33 11.93 2.51
N VAL A 153 -11.45 11.22 2.30
CA VAL A 153 -12.49 11.09 3.33
C VAL A 153 -11.99 10.29 4.53
N ASP A 154 -11.04 9.38 4.32
CA ASP A 154 -10.47 8.57 5.40
C ASP A 154 -9.53 9.38 6.28
N ASP A 155 -8.79 10.33 5.71
CA ASP A 155 -7.99 11.29 6.49
C ASP A 155 -8.92 12.10 7.42
N LEU A 156 -10.07 12.59 6.92
CA LEU A 156 -11.08 13.28 7.72
C LEU A 156 -11.62 12.41 8.86
N ILE A 157 -11.95 11.15 8.59
CA ILE A 157 -12.47 10.19 9.58
C ILE A 157 -11.38 9.89 10.63
N CYS A 158 -10.17 9.56 10.21
CA CYS A 158 -9.03 9.21 11.06
C CYS A 158 -8.65 10.37 11.99
N ASN A 159 -8.53 11.57 11.45
CA ASN A 159 -8.20 12.78 12.20
C ASN A 159 -9.29 13.10 13.23
N THR A 160 -10.57 12.98 12.85
CA THR A 160 -11.69 13.17 13.78
C THR A 160 -11.68 12.14 14.90
N LEU A 161 -11.42 10.86 14.58
CA LEU A 161 -11.28 9.78 15.56
C LEU A 161 -10.09 10.05 16.51
N GLY A 162 -8.95 10.46 15.98
CA GLY A 162 -7.77 10.87 16.75
C GLY A 162 -8.07 11.98 17.75
N ALA A 163 -8.75 13.03 17.31
CA ALA A 163 -9.17 14.14 18.16
C ALA A 163 -10.10 13.68 19.29
N MET A 164 -11.03 12.77 19.00
CA MET A 164 -11.95 12.23 20.00
C MET A 164 -11.27 11.26 20.98
N LEU A 165 -10.32 10.46 20.51
CA LEU A 165 -9.48 9.61 21.36
C LEU A 165 -8.64 10.45 22.33
N GLY A 166 -7.96 11.48 21.82
CA GLY A 166 -7.20 12.41 22.66
C GLY A 166 -8.06 13.12 23.70
N TYR A 167 -9.27 13.52 23.32
CA TYR A 167 -10.25 14.11 24.23
C TYR A 167 -10.68 13.13 25.33
N CYS A 168 -11.02 11.90 24.96
CA CYS A 168 -11.37 10.85 25.90
C CYS A 168 -10.23 10.57 26.88
N LEU A 169 -8.98 10.46 26.40
CA LEU A 169 -7.80 10.27 27.25
C LEU A 169 -7.57 11.45 28.21
N CYS A 170 -7.70 12.68 27.73
CA CYS A 170 -7.59 13.88 28.57
C CYS A 170 -8.67 13.92 29.64
N MET A 171 -9.94 13.71 29.26
CA MET A 171 -11.06 13.78 30.19
C MET A 171 -11.10 12.58 31.15
N LEU A 172 -10.57 11.43 30.74
CA LEU A 172 -10.29 10.28 31.60
C LEU A 172 -9.30 10.68 32.70
N PHE A 173 -8.15 11.24 32.34
CA PHE A 173 -7.13 11.66 33.31
C PHE A 173 -7.65 12.73 34.29
N VAL A 174 -8.38 13.72 33.79
CA VAL A 174 -9.02 14.76 34.62
C VAL A 174 -10.06 14.15 35.56
N SER A 175 -10.84 13.17 35.10
CA SER A 175 -11.86 12.49 35.91
C SER A 175 -11.24 11.62 37.00
N LEU A 176 -10.18 10.88 36.68
CA LEU A 176 -9.43 10.07 37.64
C LEU A 176 -8.77 10.92 38.72
N SER A 177 -8.14 12.03 38.34
CA SER A 177 -7.54 12.99 39.27
C SER A 177 -8.60 13.59 40.22
N GLY A 178 -9.82 13.79 39.72
CA GLY A 178 -10.97 14.23 40.50
C GLY A 178 -11.70 13.11 41.27
N LYS A 179 -11.19 11.87 41.27
CA LYS A 179 -11.80 10.66 41.87
C LYS A 179 -13.22 10.37 41.37
N ARG A 180 -13.54 10.75 40.12
CA ARG A 180 -14.85 10.55 39.47
C ARG A 180 -14.85 9.27 38.63
N TRP A 181 -14.86 8.13 39.30
CA TRP A 181 -14.71 6.81 38.66
C TRP A 181 -15.79 6.49 37.60
N LYS A 182 -17.06 6.84 37.85
CA LYS A 182 -18.14 6.60 36.88
C LYS A 182 -17.94 7.37 35.57
N THR A 183 -17.53 8.63 35.65
CA THR A 183 -17.26 9.44 34.45
C THR A 183 -15.95 9.03 33.78
N ALA A 184 -14.94 8.63 34.56
CA ALA A 184 -13.72 8.03 34.03
C ALA A 184 -14.03 6.78 33.20
N GLY A 185 -14.88 5.87 33.69
CA GLY A 185 -15.32 4.70 32.94
C GLY A 185 -15.94 5.03 31.58
N ALA A 186 -16.79 6.07 31.52
CA ALA A 186 -17.38 6.52 30.25
C ALA A 186 -16.34 7.04 29.25
N TYR A 187 -15.33 7.78 29.71
CA TYR A 187 -14.25 8.27 28.84
C TYR A 187 -13.24 7.18 28.43
N ALA A 188 -13.10 6.12 29.23
CA ALA A 188 -12.26 4.97 28.88
C ALA A 188 -12.87 4.09 27.78
N LEU A 189 -14.18 4.18 27.55
CA LEU A 189 -14.90 3.31 26.62
C LEU A 189 -14.36 3.39 25.19
N LEU A 190 -14.25 4.61 24.62
CA LEU A 190 -13.80 4.77 23.24
C LEU A 190 -12.35 4.25 23.04
N PRO A 191 -11.34 4.65 23.85
CA PRO A 191 -10.00 4.06 23.74
C PRO A 191 -9.98 2.55 23.90
N ALA A 192 -10.74 1.98 24.85
CA ALA A 192 -10.80 0.54 25.05
C ALA A 192 -11.42 -0.17 23.84
N LEU A 193 -12.52 0.35 23.29
CA LEU A 193 -13.15 -0.19 22.09
C LEU A 193 -12.23 -0.12 20.87
N SER A 194 -11.47 0.97 20.70
CA SER A 194 -10.49 1.09 19.62
C SER A 194 -9.37 0.05 19.74
N ILE A 195 -8.87 -0.21 20.95
CA ILE A 195 -7.86 -1.26 21.20
C ILE A 195 -8.45 -2.63 20.88
N VAL A 196 -9.66 -2.93 21.36
CA VAL A 196 -10.34 -4.21 21.11
C VAL A 196 -10.59 -4.40 19.61
N ALA A 197 -11.04 -3.37 18.90
CA ALA A 197 -11.27 -3.42 17.46
C ALA A 197 -9.98 -3.71 16.71
N LEU A 198 -8.90 -2.94 16.95
CA LEU A 198 -7.62 -3.14 16.29
C LEU A 198 -7.06 -4.54 16.59
N THR A 199 -7.06 -4.94 17.86
CA THR A 199 -6.61 -6.28 18.28
C THR A 199 -7.44 -7.38 17.60
N GLY A 200 -8.76 -7.19 17.52
CA GLY A 200 -9.68 -8.10 16.84
C GLY A 200 -9.37 -8.27 15.36
N VAL A 201 -9.02 -7.20 14.66
CA VAL A 201 -8.59 -7.26 13.24
C VAL A 201 -7.33 -8.12 13.09
N PHE A 202 -6.30 -7.88 13.89
CA PHE A 202 -5.06 -8.69 13.82
C PHE A 202 -5.30 -10.16 14.21
N PHE A 203 -6.17 -10.43 15.19
CA PHE A 203 -6.54 -11.81 15.52
C PHE A 203 -7.34 -12.48 14.41
N ALA A 204 -8.29 -11.77 13.80
CA ALA A 204 -9.07 -12.29 12.68
C ALA A 204 -8.14 -12.71 11.53
N TYR A 205 -7.20 -11.84 11.14
CA TYR A 205 -6.20 -12.18 10.14
C TYR A 205 -5.32 -13.37 10.56
N ARG A 206 -4.85 -13.38 11.81
CA ARG A 206 -3.97 -14.44 12.32
C ARG A 206 -4.62 -15.83 12.26
N PHE A 207 -5.95 -15.90 12.40
CA PHE A 207 -6.71 -17.15 12.36
C PHE A 207 -7.29 -17.50 10.98
N GLN A 208 -7.22 -16.61 9.99
CA GLN A 208 -7.55 -16.99 8.62
C GLN A 208 -6.62 -18.11 8.13
N PRO A 209 -7.13 -19.11 7.38
CA PRO A 209 -6.32 -20.19 6.85
C PRO A 209 -5.29 -19.67 5.84
N TYR A 210 -5.69 -18.73 5.00
CA TYR A 210 -4.86 -18.09 3.98
C TYR A 210 -4.73 -16.59 4.27
N GLY A 211 -3.83 -15.92 3.55
CA GLY A 211 -3.72 -14.46 3.56
C GLY A 211 -4.81 -13.80 2.71
N ASN A 212 -4.73 -12.49 2.62
CA ASN A 212 -5.58 -11.69 1.74
C ASN A 212 -4.83 -11.40 0.43
N LEU A 213 -5.55 -11.31 -0.69
CA LEU A 213 -5.02 -10.81 -1.95
C LEU A 213 -5.01 -9.28 -1.90
N GLU A 214 -3.87 -8.65 -2.18
CA GLU A 214 -3.68 -7.19 -2.08
C GLU A 214 -4.71 -6.41 -2.90
N ASP A 215 -4.99 -6.91 -4.09
CA ASP A 215 -5.89 -6.28 -5.06
C ASP A 215 -7.31 -6.82 -5.04
N ALA A 216 -7.69 -7.60 -4.01
CA ALA A 216 -9.03 -8.16 -3.89
C ALA A 216 -10.13 -7.07 -3.95
N PRO A 217 -11.31 -7.36 -4.52
CA PRO A 217 -12.39 -6.39 -4.65
C PRO A 217 -12.78 -5.76 -3.30
N ILE A 218 -12.70 -4.43 -3.19
CA ILE A 218 -13.12 -3.66 -2.00
C ILE A 218 -14.53 -3.07 -2.20
N TYR A 219 -14.79 -2.52 -3.38
CA TYR A 219 -16.06 -1.91 -3.75
C TYR A 219 -16.39 -2.25 -5.21
N ALA A 220 -17.67 -2.26 -5.54
CA ALA A 220 -18.11 -2.61 -6.89
C ALA A 220 -17.93 -1.45 -7.88
N ALA A 221 -17.53 -1.77 -9.10
CA ALA A 221 -17.57 -0.86 -10.23
C ALA A 221 -19.02 -0.49 -10.63
N ASP A 222 -19.18 0.70 -11.23
CA ASP A 222 -20.47 1.12 -11.78
C ASP A 222 -20.67 0.49 -13.16
N THR A 223 -21.25 -0.71 -13.18
CA THR A 223 -21.52 -1.48 -14.40
C THR A 223 -22.88 -1.14 -15.03
N LYS A 224 -23.54 -0.06 -14.58
CA LYS A 224 -24.87 0.31 -15.09
C LYS A 224 -24.80 0.75 -16.54
N GLY A 225 -25.58 0.08 -17.39
CA GLY A 225 -25.66 0.40 -18.81
C GLY A 225 -24.51 -0.18 -19.64
N VAL A 226 -23.61 -0.97 -19.02
CA VAL A 226 -22.57 -1.71 -19.72
C VAL A 226 -23.18 -2.96 -20.34
N GLU A 227 -23.03 -3.11 -21.65
CA GLU A 227 -23.32 -4.36 -22.35
C GLU A 227 -22.12 -5.32 -22.21
N TRP A 228 -22.32 -6.45 -21.55
CA TRP A 228 -21.30 -7.49 -21.43
C TRP A 228 -21.46 -8.52 -22.54
N VAL A 229 -20.40 -8.72 -23.31
CA VAL A 229 -20.35 -9.69 -24.41
C VAL A 229 -19.33 -10.76 -24.06
N LEU A 230 -19.79 -12.00 -23.93
CA LEU A 230 -18.93 -13.14 -23.64
C LEU A 230 -18.45 -13.79 -24.94
N GLU A 231 -17.13 -13.82 -25.16
CA GLU A 231 -16.51 -14.39 -26.37
C GLU A 231 -15.64 -15.63 -26.09
N CYS A 232 -15.52 -16.02 -24.81
CA CYS A 232 -14.84 -17.23 -24.39
C CYS A 232 -15.81 -18.23 -23.76
N ALA A 233 -15.41 -19.51 -23.72
CA ALA A 233 -16.18 -20.55 -23.07
C ALA A 233 -15.98 -20.50 -21.55
N LEU A 234 -17.08 -20.60 -20.80
CA LEU A 234 -17.09 -20.72 -19.34
C LEU A 234 -17.62 -22.10 -18.93
N SER A 235 -17.36 -22.47 -17.67
CA SER A 235 -17.81 -23.71 -17.05
C SER A 235 -18.64 -23.40 -15.82
N ASP A 236 -19.71 -24.17 -15.62
CA ASP A 236 -20.49 -24.22 -14.38
C ASP A 236 -19.83 -25.11 -13.32
N GLU A 237 -18.83 -25.92 -13.69
CA GLU A 237 -18.06 -26.73 -12.75
C GLU A 237 -17.01 -25.87 -12.03
N PRO A 238 -16.84 -26.05 -10.70
CA PRO A 238 -15.74 -25.45 -9.95
C PRO A 238 -14.37 -25.71 -10.59
N GLY A 239 -13.52 -24.69 -10.61
CA GLY A 239 -12.13 -24.85 -11.03
C GLY A 239 -11.30 -25.74 -10.08
N PRO A 240 -10.06 -26.08 -10.46
CA PRO A 240 -9.07 -26.68 -9.57
C PRO A 240 -9.02 -25.99 -8.20
N SER A 241 -9.03 -26.80 -7.14
CA SER A 241 -9.12 -26.35 -5.75
C SER A 241 -7.77 -26.21 -5.04
N GLY A 242 -6.67 -26.51 -5.71
CA GLY A 242 -5.35 -26.50 -5.09
C GLY A 242 -4.99 -25.12 -4.54
N VAL A 243 -4.40 -25.08 -3.36
CA VAL A 243 -3.69 -23.91 -2.84
C VAL A 243 -2.26 -24.34 -2.65
N TYR A 244 -1.34 -23.56 -3.21
CA TYR A 244 0.08 -23.89 -3.22
C TYR A 244 0.83 -22.99 -2.27
N TRP A 245 1.97 -23.45 -1.79
CA TRP A 245 2.78 -22.69 -0.86
C TRP A 245 4.25 -22.92 -1.08
N THR A 246 4.99 -21.84 -0.93
CA THR A 246 6.44 -21.81 -0.82
C THR A 246 6.77 -20.91 0.36
N GLU A 247 7.76 -21.31 1.16
CA GLU A 247 8.19 -20.49 2.29
C GLU A 247 8.58 -19.08 1.81
N PRO A 248 7.91 -18.02 2.30
CA PRO A 248 8.26 -16.65 1.97
C PRO A 248 9.68 -16.31 2.40
N PHE A 249 10.32 -15.39 1.71
CA PHE A 249 11.55 -14.84 2.23
C PHE A 249 11.30 -13.99 3.47
N THR A 250 12.15 -14.19 4.46
CA THR A 250 12.43 -13.23 5.52
C THR A 250 13.55 -12.29 5.08
N SER A 251 13.74 -11.17 5.78
CA SER A 251 14.91 -10.29 5.54
C SER A 251 16.24 -11.05 5.61
N GLU A 252 16.37 -12.01 6.53
CA GLU A 252 17.58 -12.82 6.67
C GLU A 252 17.81 -13.74 5.46
N SER A 253 16.76 -14.37 4.94
CA SER A 253 16.87 -15.20 3.73
C SER A 253 17.02 -14.36 2.46
N CYS A 254 16.47 -13.14 2.41
CA CYS A 254 16.76 -12.19 1.33
C CYS A 254 18.25 -11.82 1.34
N ASP A 255 18.81 -11.51 2.51
CA ASP A 255 20.24 -11.20 2.63
C ASP A 255 21.10 -12.37 2.18
N ALA A 256 20.76 -13.60 2.61
CA ALA A 256 21.46 -14.80 2.19
C ALA A 256 21.39 -15.02 0.67
N PHE A 257 20.20 -14.84 0.08
CA PHE A 257 20.02 -14.93 -1.38
C PHE A 257 20.83 -13.84 -2.10
N ALA A 258 20.74 -12.58 -1.66
CA ALA A 258 21.42 -11.46 -2.29
C ALA A 258 22.95 -11.63 -2.23
N VAL A 259 23.48 -12.10 -1.11
CA VAL A 259 24.93 -12.39 -0.96
C VAL A 259 25.38 -13.47 -1.92
N ASP A 260 24.64 -14.57 -2.07
CA ASP A 260 24.99 -15.63 -3.02
C ASP A 260 24.87 -15.12 -4.48
N PHE A 261 23.74 -14.51 -4.81
CA PHE A 261 23.41 -14.05 -6.15
C PHE A 261 24.39 -12.98 -6.66
N LEU A 262 24.58 -11.90 -5.90
CA LEU A 262 25.49 -10.80 -6.25
C LEU A 262 26.97 -11.20 -6.10
N GLY A 263 27.27 -12.09 -5.15
CA GLY A 263 28.61 -12.66 -4.97
C GLY A 263 29.10 -13.41 -6.19
N ARG A 264 28.21 -14.16 -6.87
CA ARG A 264 28.52 -14.80 -8.17
C ARG A 264 28.87 -13.79 -9.27
N GLN A 265 28.32 -12.56 -9.18
CA GLN A 265 28.62 -11.46 -10.09
C GLN A 265 29.86 -10.65 -9.71
N GLY A 266 30.55 -11.04 -8.62
CA GLY A 266 31.72 -10.34 -8.11
C GLY A 266 31.39 -9.03 -7.39
N ALA A 267 30.14 -8.86 -6.93
CA ALA A 267 29.72 -7.73 -6.12
C ALA A 267 29.65 -8.10 -4.63
N GLU A 268 30.03 -7.17 -3.76
CA GLU A 268 29.93 -7.33 -2.30
C GLU A 268 28.91 -6.35 -1.74
N ILE A 269 28.06 -6.83 -0.83
CA ILE A 269 27.03 -6.01 -0.19
C ILE A 269 27.59 -5.37 1.08
N ASN A 270 27.45 -4.05 1.19
CA ASN A 270 27.81 -3.31 2.40
C ASN A 270 26.59 -3.15 3.32
N PHE A 271 26.36 -4.13 4.19
CA PHE A 271 25.25 -4.07 5.14
C PHE A 271 25.37 -2.89 6.10
N GLY A 272 24.23 -2.23 6.35
CA GLY A 272 24.15 -1.07 7.26
C GLY A 272 24.48 0.28 6.61
N SER A 273 24.81 0.30 5.31
CA SER A 273 24.81 1.52 4.51
C SER A 273 23.39 1.86 4.00
N PRO A 274 23.17 3.05 3.40
CA PRO A 274 21.91 3.39 2.73
C PRO A 274 21.61 2.56 1.47
N ASP A 275 22.56 1.71 1.05
CA ASP A 275 22.50 0.89 -0.16
C ASP A 275 21.62 -0.36 0.03
N VAL A 276 21.23 -0.66 1.28
CA VAL A 276 20.29 -1.73 1.62
C VAL A 276 19.09 -1.15 2.36
N ASN A 277 17.89 -1.26 1.76
CA ASN A 277 16.65 -0.73 2.32
C ASN A 277 15.65 -1.87 2.57
N TYR A 278 15.16 -1.97 3.81
CA TYR A 278 14.24 -3.02 4.24
C TYR A 278 12.80 -2.50 4.38
N TYR A 279 11.93 -2.99 3.50
CA TYR A 279 10.48 -2.82 3.55
C TYR A 279 9.81 -4.07 4.12
N ASP A 280 8.50 -3.99 4.32
CA ASP A 280 7.76 -5.10 4.96
C ASP A 280 7.62 -6.33 4.06
N ASN A 281 7.46 -6.12 2.75
CA ASN A 281 7.30 -7.19 1.77
C ASN A 281 8.43 -7.22 0.74
N SER A 282 9.45 -6.37 0.85
CA SER A 282 10.54 -6.33 -0.11
C SER A 282 11.85 -5.81 0.49
N THR A 283 12.96 -6.14 -0.14
CA THR A 283 14.28 -5.63 0.24
C THR A 283 15.06 -5.22 -0.99
N PHE A 284 15.65 -4.04 -0.91
CA PHE A 284 16.37 -3.40 -2.01
C PHE A 284 17.85 -3.40 -1.67
N TYR A 285 18.66 -3.81 -2.64
CA TYR A 285 20.11 -3.81 -2.58
C TYR A 285 20.63 -3.07 -3.82
N SER A 286 21.29 -1.93 -3.65
CA SER A 286 21.93 -1.24 -4.78
C SER A 286 23.08 -0.36 -4.30
N ASP A 287 24.24 -0.51 -4.92
CA ASP A 287 25.39 0.38 -4.73
C ASP A 287 25.37 1.60 -5.67
N HIS A 288 24.28 1.76 -6.42
CA HIS A 288 24.05 2.80 -7.44
C HIS A 288 25.10 2.85 -8.56
N ARG A 289 25.93 1.82 -8.72
CA ARG A 289 27.06 1.80 -9.67
C ARG A 289 27.23 0.50 -10.42
N THR A 290 27.08 -0.62 -9.73
CA THR A 290 27.32 -1.95 -10.30
C THR A 290 26.04 -2.77 -10.37
N TYR A 291 25.14 -2.67 -9.39
CA TYR A 291 23.91 -3.45 -9.42
C TYR A 291 22.72 -2.71 -8.80
N ASN A 292 21.54 -3.17 -9.17
CA ASN A 292 20.29 -2.98 -8.47
C ASN A 292 19.61 -4.34 -8.35
N LEU A 293 19.22 -4.73 -7.14
CA LEU A 293 18.51 -5.98 -6.86
C LEU A 293 17.36 -5.67 -5.91
N ILE A 294 16.13 -5.97 -6.33
CA ILE A 294 14.91 -5.79 -5.56
C ILE A 294 14.30 -7.16 -5.37
N ILE A 295 14.07 -7.59 -4.13
CA ILE A 295 13.51 -8.91 -3.82
C ILE A 295 12.19 -8.74 -3.09
N ASN A 296 11.13 -9.35 -3.60
CA ASN A 296 9.84 -9.47 -2.93
C ASN A 296 9.80 -10.70 -2.03
N HIS A 297 9.20 -10.55 -0.85
CA HIS A 297 9.26 -11.54 0.22
C HIS A 297 8.23 -12.66 0.01
N ASN A 298 6.98 -12.30 -0.25
CA ASN A 298 5.84 -13.22 -0.23
C ASN A 298 5.83 -14.20 -1.42
N ASP A 299 6.12 -13.70 -2.62
CA ASP A 299 6.10 -14.48 -3.87
C ASP A 299 7.50 -14.90 -4.32
N ARG A 300 8.55 -14.40 -3.65
CA ARG A 300 9.98 -14.60 -3.94
C ARG A 300 10.41 -14.08 -5.30
N SER A 301 9.62 -13.18 -5.90
CA SER A 301 10.02 -12.54 -7.15
C SER A 301 11.17 -11.56 -6.90
N TYR A 302 11.95 -11.29 -7.93
CA TYR A 302 13.01 -10.30 -7.85
C TYR A 302 13.31 -9.65 -9.20
N GLU A 303 13.77 -8.41 -9.14
CA GLU A 303 14.26 -7.63 -10.27
C GLU A 303 15.76 -7.41 -10.06
N TYR A 304 16.56 -7.70 -11.08
CA TYR A 304 17.99 -7.45 -11.10
C TYR A 304 18.39 -6.64 -12.32
N THR A 305 19.12 -5.55 -12.11
CA THR A 305 19.75 -4.76 -13.16
C THR A 305 21.27 -4.69 -12.96
N ASP A 306 22.03 -4.99 -14.00
CA ASP A 306 23.46 -4.80 -14.07
C ASP A 306 23.81 -3.39 -14.55
N TYR A 307 24.22 -2.53 -13.61
CA TYR A 307 24.60 -1.14 -13.92
C TYR A 307 26.01 -1.01 -14.52
N ARG A 308 26.77 -2.09 -14.63
CA ARG A 308 28.05 -2.11 -15.34
C ARG A 308 27.85 -2.04 -16.86
N VAL A 309 26.66 -2.42 -17.34
CA VAL A 309 26.27 -2.25 -18.74
C VAL A 309 25.99 -0.77 -19.01
N ASP A 310 26.58 -0.26 -20.09
CA ASP A 310 26.52 1.15 -20.47
C ASP A 310 25.07 1.65 -20.52
N SER A 311 24.81 2.81 -19.92
CA SER A 311 23.48 3.41 -19.91
C SER A 311 22.94 3.68 -21.31
N ASP A 312 23.82 4.00 -22.27
CA ASP A 312 23.42 4.23 -23.66
C ASP A 312 22.88 2.95 -24.31
N LEU A 313 23.36 1.78 -23.87
CA LEU A 313 22.83 0.48 -24.29
C LEU A 313 21.55 0.12 -23.55
N ARG A 314 21.48 0.33 -22.23
CA ARG A 314 20.30 0.01 -21.42
C ARG A 314 19.07 0.82 -21.79
N TYR A 315 19.24 2.09 -22.13
CA TYR A 315 18.13 2.97 -22.53
C TYR A 315 17.98 3.10 -24.06
N SER A 316 18.62 2.22 -24.82
CA SER A 316 18.47 2.16 -26.28
C SER A 316 17.07 1.68 -26.66
N ASN A 317 16.52 2.24 -27.74
CA ASN A 317 15.30 1.72 -28.36
C ASN A 317 15.56 0.47 -29.24
N LYS A 318 16.80 -0.03 -29.25
CA LYS A 318 17.24 -1.23 -29.96
C LYS A 318 17.98 -2.15 -29.01
N GLY A 319 17.50 -3.39 -28.93
CA GLY A 319 18.12 -4.45 -28.14
C GLY A 319 18.95 -5.43 -28.97
N GLY A 320 19.47 -6.43 -28.28
CA GLY A 320 20.21 -7.54 -28.85
C GLY A 320 19.32 -8.74 -29.19
N ARG A 321 19.86 -9.62 -30.02
CA ARG A 321 19.26 -10.93 -30.29
C ARG A 321 19.96 -12.01 -29.49
N ILE A 322 19.17 -12.96 -28.99
CA ILE A 322 19.67 -14.12 -28.26
C ILE A 322 18.79 -15.34 -28.56
N THR A 323 19.39 -16.52 -28.58
CA THR A 323 18.66 -17.79 -28.68
C THR A 323 18.27 -18.32 -27.30
N GLU A 324 17.32 -19.26 -27.24
CA GLU A 324 16.91 -19.88 -25.98
C GLU A 324 18.10 -20.51 -25.23
N ASP A 325 18.93 -21.29 -25.91
CA ASP A 325 20.08 -21.98 -25.31
C ASP A 325 21.12 -20.99 -24.75
N GLU A 326 21.38 -19.90 -25.49
CA GLU A 326 22.28 -18.83 -25.06
C GLU A 326 21.72 -18.11 -23.83
N LEU A 327 20.40 -17.83 -23.81
CA LEU A 327 19.77 -17.16 -22.69
C LEU A 327 19.73 -18.04 -21.43
N ARG A 328 19.40 -19.34 -21.56
CA ARG A 328 19.50 -20.30 -20.45
C ARG A 328 20.93 -20.38 -19.90
N THR A 329 21.94 -20.33 -20.78
CA THR A 329 23.35 -20.31 -20.37
C THR A 329 23.72 -19.02 -19.62
N ALA A 330 23.27 -17.87 -20.10
CA ALA A 330 23.49 -16.58 -19.45
C ALA A 330 22.82 -16.54 -18.07
N LEU A 331 21.57 -16.98 -17.96
CA LEU A 331 20.82 -17.10 -16.71
C LEU A 331 21.48 -18.08 -15.73
N GLY A 332 21.96 -19.24 -16.21
CA GLY A 332 22.71 -20.18 -15.38
C GLY A 332 24.01 -19.58 -14.83
N THR A 333 24.67 -18.69 -15.58
CA THR A 333 25.85 -17.94 -15.11
C THR A 333 25.47 -16.94 -14.00
N LEU A 334 24.24 -16.41 -14.04
CA LEU A 334 23.68 -15.61 -12.95
C LEU A 334 23.25 -16.46 -11.73
N GLY A 335 23.21 -17.79 -11.86
CA GLY A 335 22.67 -18.68 -10.84
C GLY A 335 21.14 -18.79 -10.88
N ILE A 336 20.52 -18.49 -12.01
CA ILE A 336 19.07 -18.58 -12.23
C ILE A 336 18.78 -19.86 -13.00
N ASP A 337 18.13 -20.81 -12.31
CA ASP A 337 17.67 -22.06 -12.91
C ASP A 337 16.25 -21.87 -13.48
N VAL A 338 16.11 -21.98 -14.78
CA VAL A 338 14.81 -21.88 -15.47
C VAL A 338 14.15 -23.27 -15.52
N PRO A 339 12.94 -23.46 -14.98
CA PRO A 339 12.25 -24.75 -15.03
C PRO A 339 12.01 -25.23 -16.47
N ASP A 340 12.06 -26.55 -16.69
CA ASP A 340 11.79 -27.17 -18.00
C ASP A 340 10.35 -26.94 -18.47
N ALA A 341 9.42 -26.75 -17.53
CA ALA A 341 8.02 -26.43 -17.80
C ALA A 341 7.83 -25.01 -18.39
N ALA A 342 8.82 -24.13 -18.30
CA ALA A 342 8.73 -22.76 -18.79
C ALA A 342 9.11 -22.68 -20.27
N GLN A 343 8.21 -22.11 -21.07
CA GLN A 343 8.35 -21.97 -22.52
C GLN A 343 9.05 -20.65 -22.86
N PHE A 344 10.01 -20.71 -23.79
CA PHE A 344 10.68 -19.52 -24.30
C PHE A 344 9.77 -18.72 -25.23
N VAL A 345 9.71 -17.40 -25.02
CA VAL A 345 8.89 -16.46 -25.76
C VAL A 345 9.71 -15.25 -26.15
N THR A 346 9.68 -14.88 -27.44
CA THR A 346 10.18 -13.58 -27.91
C THR A 346 9.08 -12.53 -27.69
N VAL A 347 9.29 -11.61 -26.75
CA VAL A 347 8.30 -10.58 -26.39
C VAL A 347 8.38 -9.41 -27.37
N ASP A 348 9.58 -8.83 -27.52
CA ASP A 348 9.87 -7.78 -28.48
C ASP A 348 11.33 -7.93 -28.96
N GLU A 349 11.51 -8.50 -30.16
CA GLU A 349 12.84 -8.73 -30.72
C GLU A 349 13.58 -7.43 -31.03
N GLU A 350 12.88 -6.34 -31.37
CA GLU A 350 13.50 -5.06 -31.70
C GLU A 350 14.06 -4.39 -30.44
N ARG A 351 13.36 -4.55 -29.31
CA ARG A 351 13.81 -4.07 -27.99
C ARG A 351 14.70 -5.04 -27.24
N GLY A 352 14.86 -6.27 -27.74
CA GLY A 352 15.67 -7.30 -27.10
C GLY A 352 15.02 -7.88 -25.83
N GLU A 353 13.69 -7.98 -25.83
CA GLU A 353 12.90 -8.52 -24.71
C GLU A 353 12.53 -9.98 -24.99
N TYR A 354 12.96 -10.86 -24.10
CA TYR A 354 12.71 -12.30 -24.16
C TYR A 354 12.20 -12.78 -22.81
N ALA A 355 11.40 -13.83 -22.81
CA ALA A 355 10.83 -14.35 -21.58
C ALA A 355 10.79 -15.88 -21.53
N PHE A 356 10.73 -16.41 -20.31
CA PHE A 356 10.29 -17.77 -20.04
C PHE A 356 8.95 -17.73 -19.31
N ARG A 357 7.91 -18.35 -19.85
CA ARG A 357 6.54 -18.35 -19.30
C ARG A 357 6.10 -19.73 -18.88
N ALA A 358 5.54 -19.83 -17.68
CA ALA A 358 4.86 -21.03 -17.21
C ALA A 358 3.38 -20.71 -16.91
N GLU A 359 2.47 -21.24 -17.73
CA GLU A 359 1.01 -21.05 -17.62
C GLU A 359 0.41 -21.98 -16.54
N CYS A 360 0.84 -21.81 -15.29
CA CYS A 360 0.36 -22.59 -14.15
C CYS A 360 0.42 -24.11 -14.35
N VAL A 361 1.59 -24.60 -14.76
CA VAL A 361 1.84 -26.03 -15.00
C VAL A 361 1.85 -26.77 -13.67
N VAL A 362 0.92 -27.71 -13.49
CA VAL A 362 0.81 -28.54 -12.29
C VAL A 362 1.24 -29.97 -12.60
N GLU A 363 2.34 -30.41 -12.00
CA GLU A 363 2.88 -31.77 -12.14
C GLU A 363 3.23 -32.33 -10.76
N ASP A 364 2.73 -33.52 -10.43
CA ASP A 364 3.02 -34.24 -9.16
C ASP A 364 2.87 -33.38 -7.88
N GLY A 365 1.89 -32.46 -7.87
CA GLY A 365 1.63 -31.57 -6.73
C GLY A 365 2.57 -30.36 -6.65
N VAL A 366 3.34 -30.09 -7.71
CA VAL A 366 4.17 -28.90 -7.88
C VAL A 366 3.51 -27.99 -8.91
N LEU A 367 3.28 -26.73 -8.53
CA LEU A 367 2.82 -25.67 -9.41
C LEU A 367 4.03 -24.83 -9.85
N THR A 368 4.24 -24.76 -11.16
CA THR A 368 5.16 -23.82 -11.80
C THR A 368 4.35 -22.73 -12.50
N ALA A 369 4.50 -21.48 -12.07
CA ALA A 369 3.71 -20.36 -12.59
C ALA A 369 4.51 -19.06 -12.62
N GLY A 370 4.16 -18.19 -13.56
CA GLY A 370 4.72 -16.84 -13.69
C GLY A 370 5.62 -16.70 -14.91
N GLU A 371 6.38 -15.62 -14.93
CA GLU A 371 7.23 -15.24 -16.04
C GLU A 371 8.60 -14.77 -15.55
N LEU A 372 9.64 -15.08 -16.33
CA LEU A 372 10.98 -14.54 -16.20
C LEU A 372 11.26 -13.70 -17.44
N ILE A 373 11.27 -12.38 -17.33
CA ILE A 373 11.56 -11.45 -18.43
C ILE A 373 13.05 -11.10 -18.38
N CYS A 374 13.67 -11.02 -19.54
CA CYS A 374 15.08 -10.73 -19.72
C CYS A 374 15.25 -9.63 -20.77
N HIS A 375 16.02 -8.60 -20.45
CA HIS A 375 16.37 -7.54 -21.39
C HIS A 375 17.82 -7.71 -21.87
N ILE A 376 17.95 -7.73 -23.19
CA ILE A 376 19.21 -7.98 -23.88
C ILE A 376 19.62 -6.72 -24.63
N ALA A 377 20.77 -6.16 -24.27
CA ALA A 377 21.37 -5.05 -25.00
C ALA A 377 22.04 -5.52 -26.30
N GLU A 378 22.30 -4.58 -27.22
CA GLU A 378 23.07 -4.87 -28.43
C GLU A 378 24.39 -5.60 -28.09
N GLY A 379 24.72 -6.62 -28.89
CA GLY A 379 25.84 -7.52 -28.61
C GLY A 379 25.49 -8.75 -27.76
N GLY A 380 24.21 -8.96 -27.44
CA GLY A 380 23.75 -10.17 -26.74
C GLY A 380 24.01 -10.13 -25.23
N ILE A 381 24.05 -8.92 -24.66
CA ILE A 381 24.42 -8.70 -23.26
C ILE A 381 23.14 -8.68 -22.42
N LEU A 382 22.95 -9.69 -21.58
CA LEU A 382 21.90 -9.70 -20.56
C LEU A 382 22.23 -8.68 -19.48
N TYR A 383 21.37 -7.69 -19.29
CA TYR A 383 21.60 -6.62 -18.31
C TYR A 383 20.47 -6.46 -17.31
N GLU A 384 19.28 -6.98 -17.58
CA GLU A 384 18.14 -6.88 -16.67
C GLU A 384 17.31 -8.15 -16.71
N VAL A 385 16.86 -8.56 -15.53
CA VAL A 385 16.09 -9.78 -15.29
C VAL A 385 14.98 -9.47 -14.30
N ASP A 386 13.74 -9.70 -14.72
CA ASP A 386 12.55 -9.67 -13.86
C ASP A 386 12.06 -11.10 -13.67
N ASN A 387 12.33 -11.68 -12.50
CA ASN A 387 11.93 -13.04 -12.20
C ASN A 387 10.69 -13.07 -11.30
N ALA A 388 9.52 -13.33 -11.90
CA ALA A 388 8.29 -13.67 -11.19
C ALA A 388 7.94 -15.17 -11.32
N LEU A 389 8.84 -15.96 -11.90
CA LEU A 389 8.70 -17.38 -12.12
C LEU A 389 8.86 -18.12 -10.79
N SER A 390 7.90 -18.97 -10.49
CA SER A 390 7.77 -19.58 -9.16
C SER A 390 7.51 -21.06 -9.25
N VAL A 391 8.06 -21.79 -8.28
CA VAL A 391 7.80 -23.21 -8.07
C VAL A 391 7.28 -23.36 -6.65
N SER A 392 6.10 -23.96 -6.52
CA SER A 392 5.40 -24.09 -5.24
C SER A 392 4.78 -25.47 -5.07
N THR A 393 4.63 -25.90 -3.82
CA THR A 393 4.13 -27.24 -3.49
C THR A 393 2.69 -27.17 -3.01
N LEU A 394 1.89 -28.19 -3.35
CA LEU A 394 0.49 -28.26 -2.94
C LEU A 394 0.40 -28.28 -1.41
N HIS A 395 -0.27 -27.28 -0.85
CA HIS A 395 -0.55 -27.18 0.58
C HIS A 395 -1.84 -27.92 0.95
N GLY A 396 -2.86 -27.78 0.12
CA GLY A 396 -4.16 -28.41 0.34
C GLY A 396 -5.19 -27.96 -0.71
N ASN A 397 -6.41 -28.46 -0.58
CA ASN A 397 -7.53 -28.06 -1.44
C ASN A 397 -8.47 -27.11 -0.69
N ALA A 398 -9.01 -26.12 -1.40
CA ALA A 398 -9.99 -25.16 -0.92
C ALA A 398 -11.20 -25.11 -1.86
N THR A 399 -12.39 -24.79 -1.35
CA THR A 399 -13.57 -24.66 -2.21
C THR A 399 -13.39 -23.48 -3.16
N VAL A 400 -13.59 -23.73 -4.46
CA VAL A 400 -13.44 -22.75 -5.53
C VAL A 400 -14.78 -22.57 -6.26
N ILE A 401 -15.10 -21.34 -6.64
CA ILE A 401 -16.27 -21.01 -7.47
C ILE A 401 -16.05 -21.46 -8.92
N SER A 402 -17.11 -21.54 -9.72
CA SER A 402 -16.97 -21.81 -11.16
C SER A 402 -16.54 -20.57 -11.95
N SER A 403 -16.06 -20.74 -13.19
CA SER A 403 -15.73 -19.58 -14.04
C SER A 403 -16.97 -18.81 -14.49
N GLN A 404 -18.14 -19.47 -14.54
CA GLN A 404 -19.42 -18.81 -14.75
C GLN A 404 -19.80 -17.92 -13.55
N GLU A 405 -19.65 -18.41 -12.31
CA GLU A 405 -19.90 -17.61 -11.10
C GLU A 405 -18.91 -16.43 -11.00
N ALA A 406 -17.65 -16.63 -11.36
CA ALA A 406 -16.66 -15.56 -11.40
C ALA A 406 -17.01 -14.49 -12.44
N TYR A 407 -17.52 -14.88 -13.61
CA TYR A 407 -18.03 -13.95 -14.62
C TYR A 407 -19.24 -13.15 -14.12
N ASP A 408 -20.17 -13.78 -13.38
CA ASP A 408 -21.31 -13.07 -12.80
C ASP A 408 -20.85 -12.01 -11.78
N LEU A 409 -19.81 -12.30 -10.98
CA LEU A 409 -19.17 -11.34 -10.08
C LEU A 409 -18.49 -10.20 -10.85
N LEU A 410 -17.77 -10.50 -11.93
CA LEU A 410 -17.17 -9.51 -12.82
C LEU A 410 -18.24 -8.55 -13.37
N CYS A 411 -19.35 -9.06 -13.91
CA CYS A 411 -20.46 -8.25 -14.42
C CYS A 411 -21.16 -7.43 -13.32
N ALA A 412 -21.15 -7.92 -12.08
CA ALA A 412 -21.59 -7.19 -10.91
C ALA A 412 -20.59 -6.13 -10.41
N GLY A 413 -19.47 -5.96 -11.12
CA GLY A 413 -18.42 -4.99 -10.81
C GLY A 413 -17.47 -5.43 -9.69
N ARG A 414 -17.45 -6.72 -9.32
CA ARG A 414 -16.61 -7.27 -8.25
C ARG A 414 -15.34 -7.91 -8.83
N PHE A 415 -14.44 -7.06 -9.26
CA PHE A 415 -13.10 -7.41 -9.72
C PHE A 415 -12.07 -6.53 -8.99
N SER A 416 -10.79 -6.65 -9.35
CA SER A 416 -9.69 -5.93 -8.70
C SER A 416 -10.04 -4.47 -8.43
N TRP A 417 -9.87 -4.04 -7.17
CA TRP A 417 -10.26 -2.69 -6.76
C TRP A 417 -9.40 -1.61 -7.44
N GLN A 418 -8.18 -1.94 -7.85
CA GLN A 418 -7.28 -1.04 -8.57
C GLN A 418 -7.80 -0.67 -9.96
N ASP A 419 -8.56 -1.56 -10.60
CA ASP A 419 -9.09 -1.35 -11.95
C ASP A 419 -10.39 -0.53 -11.93
N VAL A 420 -11.11 -0.52 -10.80
CA VAL A 420 -12.42 0.13 -10.68
C VAL A 420 -12.38 1.65 -10.95
N PRO A 421 -11.42 2.44 -10.43
CA PRO A 421 -11.34 3.87 -10.73
C PRO A 421 -11.25 4.17 -12.23
N MET A 422 -10.39 3.43 -12.94
CA MET A 422 -10.23 3.61 -14.38
C MET A 422 -11.49 3.18 -15.12
N PHE A 423 -12.08 2.03 -14.77
CA PHE A 423 -13.33 1.55 -15.34
C PHE A 423 -14.47 2.59 -15.19
N ASN A 424 -14.64 3.13 -13.98
CA ASN A 424 -15.66 4.12 -13.65
C ASN A 424 -15.41 5.48 -14.31
N TYR A 425 -14.15 5.83 -14.55
CA TYR A 425 -13.77 7.05 -15.29
C TYR A 425 -14.10 6.91 -16.77
N LEU A 426 -13.77 5.77 -17.38
CA LEU A 426 -13.95 5.50 -18.79
C LEU A 426 -15.41 5.28 -19.18
N LYS A 427 -16.22 4.68 -18.29
CA LYS A 427 -17.64 4.36 -18.50
C LYS A 427 -17.88 3.69 -19.86
N PRO A 428 -17.28 2.52 -20.10
CA PRO A 428 -17.44 1.83 -21.37
C PRO A 428 -18.92 1.50 -21.61
N ASN A 429 -19.37 1.58 -22.87
CA ASN A 429 -20.75 1.18 -23.22
C ASN A 429 -20.85 -0.33 -23.41
N GLN A 430 -19.75 -0.96 -23.84
CA GLN A 430 -19.67 -2.39 -24.10
C GLN A 430 -18.32 -2.93 -23.66
N VAL A 431 -18.33 -4.08 -23.00
CA VAL A 431 -17.14 -4.82 -22.60
C VAL A 431 -17.23 -6.24 -23.13
N ARG A 432 -16.25 -6.63 -23.94
CA ARG A 432 -16.05 -7.99 -24.46
C ARG A 432 -15.10 -8.76 -23.55
N VAL A 433 -15.50 -9.96 -23.13
CA VAL A 433 -14.66 -10.88 -22.37
C VAL A 433 -14.09 -11.91 -23.32
N THR A 434 -12.82 -11.72 -23.68
CA THR A 434 -12.15 -12.47 -24.76
C THR A 434 -11.46 -13.74 -24.26
N ALA A 435 -11.07 -13.77 -22.99
CA ALA A 435 -10.50 -14.95 -22.35
C ALA A 435 -10.81 -14.99 -20.84
N CYS A 436 -10.82 -16.19 -20.29
CA CYS A 436 -10.91 -16.46 -18.86
C CYS A 436 -9.96 -17.61 -18.54
N ALA A 437 -9.00 -17.38 -17.65
CA ALA A 437 -8.02 -18.38 -17.21
C ALA A 437 -8.05 -18.50 -15.68
N LEU A 438 -7.89 -19.71 -15.16
CA LEU A 438 -7.61 -19.91 -13.74
C LEU A 438 -6.10 -19.80 -13.53
N GLU A 439 -5.69 -18.79 -12.78
CA GLU A 439 -4.30 -18.53 -12.43
C GLU A 439 -4.10 -18.54 -10.92
N TYR A 440 -2.87 -18.32 -10.46
CA TYR A 440 -2.51 -18.34 -9.04
C TYR A 440 -1.76 -17.07 -8.63
N MET A 441 -2.30 -16.36 -7.65
CA MET A 441 -1.68 -15.15 -7.08
C MET A 441 -1.21 -15.39 -5.65
N ALA A 442 -0.06 -14.81 -5.31
CA ALA A 442 0.44 -14.85 -3.94
C ALA A 442 -0.42 -13.95 -3.03
N ASP A 443 -0.73 -14.45 -1.84
CA ASP A 443 -1.42 -13.71 -0.79
C ASP A 443 -0.44 -13.13 0.24
N SER A 444 -0.97 -12.33 1.18
CA SER A 444 -0.18 -11.71 2.25
C SER A 444 0.40 -12.67 3.31
N LYS A 445 0.22 -13.99 3.16
CA LYS A 445 0.89 -15.06 3.94
C LYS A 445 1.80 -15.94 3.08
N GLY A 446 1.93 -15.65 1.78
CA GLY A 446 2.73 -16.41 0.83
C GLY A 446 2.06 -17.66 0.27
N PHE A 447 0.76 -17.87 0.49
CA PHE A 447 0.04 -18.90 -0.26
C PHE A 447 -0.30 -18.39 -1.66
N ARG A 448 -0.25 -19.29 -2.63
CA ARG A 448 -0.71 -19.05 -3.98
C ARG A 448 -2.14 -19.54 -4.10
N GLN A 449 -3.07 -18.59 -4.15
CA GLN A 449 -4.51 -18.83 -4.22
C GLN A 449 -4.99 -18.78 -5.66
N PRO A 450 -5.97 -19.63 -6.03
CA PRO A 450 -6.56 -19.58 -7.36
C PRO A 450 -7.37 -18.29 -7.56
N VAL A 451 -7.24 -17.70 -8.73
CA VAL A 451 -7.99 -16.53 -9.20
C VAL A 451 -8.45 -16.74 -10.63
N TYR A 452 -9.61 -16.20 -11.00
CA TYR A 452 -10.02 -16.14 -12.39
C TYR A 452 -9.55 -14.82 -13.00
N VAL A 453 -8.59 -14.90 -13.92
CA VAL A 453 -8.10 -13.76 -14.69
C VAL A 453 -8.92 -13.65 -15.97
N PHE A 454 -9.48 -12.47 -16.20
CA PHE A 454 -10.27 -12.15 -17.37
C PHE A 454 -9.49 -11.19 -18.28
N THR A 455 -9.43 -11.52 -19.57
CA THR A 455 -8.97 -10.60 -20.60
C THR A 455 -10.18 -9.89 -21.19
N LEU A 456 -10.13 -8.56 -21.17
CA LEU A 456 -11.24 -7.68 -21.52
C LEU A 456 -10.85 -6.77 -22.66
N SER A 457 -11.81 -6.46 -23.53
CA SER A 457 -11.71 -5.39 -24.51
C SER A 457 -12.95 -4.51 -24.46
N ASP A 458 -12.77 -3.20 -24.49
CA ASP A 458 -13.85 -2.22 -24.42
C ASP A 458 -13.84 -1.24 -25.61
N ASP A 459 -14.88 -0.41 -25.70
CA ASP A 459 -15.04 0.59 -26.77
C ASP A 459 -14.04 1.76 -26.69
N ARG A 460 -13.20 1.81 -25.65
CA ARG A 460 -12.21 2.87 -25.40
C ARG A 460 -10.78 2.40 -25.69
N ASP A 461 -10.53 1.10 -25.86
CA ASP A 461 -9.19 0.52 -26.12
C ASP A 461 -8.49 1.13 -27.34
N ALA A 462 -9.21 1.34 -28.44
CA ALA A 462 -8.63 1.89 -29.67
C ALA A 462 -8.12 3.33 -29.50
N GLU A 463 -8.75 4.11 -28.61
CA GLU A 463 -8.38 5.50 -28.33
C GLU A 463 -7.27 5.60 -27.26
N LEU A 464 -7.24 4.69 -26.29
CA LEU A 464 -6.44 4.85 -25.06
C LEU A 464 -5.38 3.78 -24.83
N ARG A 465 -5.52 2.59 -25.41
CA ARG A 465 -4.64 1.42 -25.19
C ARG A 465 -4.00 0.93 -26.48
N SER A 466 -3.95 1.77 -27.51
CA SER A 466 -3.45 1.41 -28.85
C SER A 466 -4.17 0.19 -29.45
N GLY A 467 -5.42 -0.06 -29.04
CA GLY A 467 -6.21 -1.22 -29.45
C GLY A 467 -5.96 -2.50 -28.66
N ASN A 468 -5.10 -2.48 -27.64
CA ASN A 468 -4.90 -3.63 -26.75
C ASN A 468 -5.96 -3.65 -25.66
N GLY A 469 -6.44 -4.86 -25.32
CA GLY A 469 -7.31 -5.07 -24.18
C GLY A 469 -6.60 -4.86 -22.85
N TRP A 470 -7.30 -5.16 -21.76
CA TRP A 470 -6.77 -5.11 -20.39
C TRP A 470 -7.16 -6.36 -19.61
N THR A 471 -6.48 -6.62 -18.50
CA THR A 471 -6.72 -7.79 -17.66
C THR A 471 -7.16 -7.36 -16.27
N THR A 472 -8.01 -8.17 -15.65
CA THR A 472 -8.40 -8.04 -14.24
C THR A 472 -8.67 -9.42 -13.67
N PHE A 473 -8.87 -9.53 -12.37
CA PHE A 473 -9.15 -10.82 -11.75
C PHE A 473 -10.32 -10.78 -10.77
N VAL A 474 -10.87 -11.97 -10.53
CA VAL A 474 -11.86 -12.27 -9.50
C VAL A 474 -11.29 -13.38 -8.61
N PRO A 475 -11.25 -13.22 -7.27
CA PRO A 475 -10.84 -14.29 -6.36
C PRO A 475 -11.68 -15.56 -6.56
N ALA A 476 -11.03 -16.73 -6.66
CA ALA A 476 -11.74 -17.97 -6.95
C ALA A 476 -12.17 -18.72 -5.68
N LEU A 477 -11.58 -18.44 -4.51
CA LEU A 477 -11.96 -19.10 -3.27
C LEU A 477 -13.39 -18.76 -2.84
N SER A 478 -14.19 -19.76 -2.50
CA SER A 478 -15.57 -19.53 -2.06
C SER A 478 -15.62 -18.81 -0.71
N GLY A 479 -16.32 -17.68 -0.65
CA GLY A 479 -16.51 -16.91 0.58
C GLY A 479 -15.34 -15.99 0.94
N SER A 480 -14.39 -15.77 0.02
CA SER A 480 -13.37 -14.73 0.09
C SER A 480 -13.95 -13.32 -0.07
#